data_AF-A0A2V9YIV7-F1
#
_entry.id   AF-A0A2V9YIV7-F1
#
_cell.length_a   1.000
_cell.length_b   1.000
_cell.length_c   1.000
_cell.angle_alpha   90.00
_cell.angle_beta   90.00
_cell.angle_gamma   90.00
#
_symmetry.space_group_name_H-M   'P 1'
#
loop_
_entity.id
_entity.type
_entity.pdbx_description
1 polymer ?
#
loop_
_entity_poly.entity_id
_entity_poly.type
_entity_poly.pdbx_seq_one_letter_code
_entity_poly.pdbx_strand_id
1 'polypeptide(L)'
;MRPTANWTHAHVLAAFGADLLLRRGFRANAPVPLWEATVARGVRNLSIPGEERYRANPVAASPTFLQGGRDSFLTHCAACHGVDGSGKTPVGSNVYPRVPDLRSAPTQRLTDGQIHYIIENGVQLTGMPAWNKSGSDDDIWKLVLFVRSLGPLNPQERQQQSTIIASAHYTGSQSCEKCHQEIYARWKKTPMANVVRDPHEHPEAITPDLATNNVAKFTKDQVAFVYGSLWKQRYFTKVGDDYFPLPVQWVFADHSWRPYHVPDKGGDWWTAFYPSDNMQRPTGPTCDGCHSVGYDIHTRQVAEWNVGCERCHGPASEHVAHPSRTNIVNSGLMDAVAASDTCIQCHSQGQPRSSPIEGKYYDWPVGYNVGLKLADYWKLEDCTLGQTTFYYFPDCTAHKNRMQGNDFAQSVMYRRGITCSSCHDVHGTTNYAQLRKPVEQICLDCHGPSSPNGPHTATLEAHTHHKDGSPGSQCVACHMPAIESEGVPGTFVHAHTFRFISPEMTDKYGIPNPCTSCHKDKNTAWAREAMSKWPEFPSWMPGN
;
A
#
# COMPACT_ATOMS: atom_id res chain seq x y z
N MET A 1 54.04 -37.84 -27.96
CA MET A 1 53.79 -36.88 -26.85
C MET A 1 52.29 -36.87 -26.58
N ARG A 2 51.83 -37.47 -25.47
CA ARG A 2 50.43 -37.41 -25.02
C ARG A 2 50.32 -36.32 -23.94
N PRO A 3 49.31 -35.45 -23.97
CA PRO A 3 49.19 -34.38 -22.97
C PRO A 3 48.68 -34.98 -21.66
N THR A 4 49.49 -34.90 -20.60
CA THR A 4 49.07 -35.20 -19.23
C THR A 4 48.13 -34.08 -18.76
N ALA A 5 46.83 -34.36 -18.75
CA ALA A 5 45.83 -33.44 -18.26
C ALA A 5 45.97 -33.20 -16.75
N ASN A 6 45.75 -31.95 -16.32
CA ASN A 6 45.77 -31.49 -14.92
C ASN A 6 44.60 -32.06 -14.11
N TRP A 7 44.67 -33.34 -13.72
CA TRP A 7 43.66 -34.01 -12.88
C TRP A 7 43.64 -33.52 -11.42
N THR A 8 44.70 -32.86 -10.95
CA THR A 8 44.87 -32.42 -9.56
C THR A 8 43.92 -31.29 -9.15
N HIS A 9 43.63 -30.36 -10.06
CA HIS A 9 42.77 -29.21 -9.75
C HIS A 9 41.28 -29.60 -9.63
N ALA A 10 40.83 -30.55 -10.44
CA ALA A 10 39.45 -31.05 -10.39
C ALA A 10 39.14 -31.78 -9.08
N HIS A 11 40.12 -32.52 -8.55
CA HIS A 11 39.95 -33.28 -7.30
C HIS A 11 39.94 -32.37 -6.07
N VAL A 12 40.75 -31.32 -6.06
CA VAL A 12 40.75 -30.32 -4.98
C VAL A 12 39.43 -29.53 -4.96
N LEU A 13 38.91 -29.14 -6.12
CA LEU A 13 37.60 -28.46 -6.21
C LEU A 13 36.44 -29.37 -5.79
N ALA A 14 36.47 -30.64 -6.17
CA ALA A 14 35.46 -31.62 -5.75
C ALA A 14 35.52 -31.88 -4.23
N ALA A 15 36.71 -32.01 -3.65
CA ALA A 15 36.90 -32.19 -2.21
C ALA A 15 36.47 -30.95 -1.39
N PHE A 16 36.80 -29.76 -1.86
CA PHE A 16 36.36 -28.50 -1.25
C PHE A 16 34.84 -28.32 -1.36
N GLY A 17 34.25 -28.66 -2.51
CA GLY A 17 32.80 -28.65 -2.71
C GLY A 17 32.08 -29.64 -1.79
N ALA A 18 32.64 -30.84 -1.60
CA ALA A 18 32.10 -31.85 -0.69
C ALA A 18 32.20 -31.43 0.78
N ASP A 19 33.34 -30.87 1.23
CA ASP A 19 33.48 -30.35 2.61
C ASP A 19 32.55 -29.17 2.88
N LEU A 20 32.38 -28.25 1.92
CA LEU A 20 31.44 -27.15 2.02
C LEU A 20 29.98 -27.64 2.11
N LEU A 21 29.60 -28.65 1.32
CA LEU A 21 28.27 -29.27 1.34
C LEU A 21 28.02 -30.03 2.65
N LEU A 22 29.00 -30.78 3.14
CA LEU A 22 28.91 -31.55 4.39
C LEU A 22 28.80 -30.62 5.61
N ARG A 23 29.50 -29.48 5.62
CA ARG A 23 29.42 -28.50 6.72
C ARG A 23 28.15 -27.65 6.68
N ARG A 24 27.64 -27.31 5.50
CA ARG A 24 26.45 -26.46 5.35
C ARG A 24 25.14 -27.26 5.48
N GLY A 25 25.13 -28.51 5.01
CA GLY A 25 23.95 -29.35 4.88
C GLY A 25 22.95 -28.82 3.84
N PHE A 26 22.04 -29.68 3.36
CA PHE A 26 20.93 -29.24 2.50
C PHE A 26 19.88 -28.53 3.33
N ARG A 27 19.65 -27.24 3.07
CA ARG A 27 18.68 -26.42 3.80
C ARG A 27 17.87 -25.59 2.83
N ALA A 28 16.55 -25.78 2.83
CA ALA A 28 15.68 -25.04 1.93
C ALA A 28 15.56 -23.54 2.28
N ASN A 29 15.85 -23.19 3.52
CA ASN A 29 15.88 -21.80 4.00
C ASN A 29 17.19 -21.07 3.69
N ALA A 30 18.19 -21.74 3.11
CA ALA A 30 19.45 -21.11 2.75
C ALA A 30 19.26 -20.13 1.58
N PRO A 31 19.92 -18.96 1.59
CA PRO A 31 19.94 -18.09 0.41
C PRO A 31 20.65 -18.81 -0.74
N VAL A 32 20.01 -18.81 -1.91
CA VAL A 32 20.57 -19.35 -3.16
C VAL A 32 21.68 -18.39 -3.63
N PRO A 33 22.95 -18.83 -3.73
CA PRO A 33 24.02 -18.02 -4.29
C PRO A 33 23.73 -17.63 -5.74
N LEU A 34 24.17 -16.43 -6.17
CA LEU A 34 23.93 -15.94 -7.53
C LEU A 34 24.48 -16.89 -8.61
N TRP A 35 25.65 -17.50 -8.38
CA TRP A 35 26.25 -18.44 -9.33
C TRP A 35 25.40 -19.70 -9.48
N GLU A 36 24.86 -20.24 -8.37
CA GLU A 36 24.02 -21.43 -8.37
C GLU A 36 22.70 -21.14 -9.09
N ALA A 37 22.07 -20.01 -8.79
CA ALA A 37 20.87 -19.57 -9.49
C ALA A 37 21.10 -19.37 -11.00
N THR A 38 22.27 -18.86 -11.38
CA THR A 38 22.64 -18.63 -12.79
C THR A 38 22.86 -19.96 -13.52
N VAL A 39 23.61 -20.89 -12.93
CA VAL A 39 23.85 -22.21 -13.51
C VAL A 39 22.55 -23.00 -13.61
N ALA A 40 21.76 -23.06 -12.54
CA ALA A 40 20.49 -23.80 -12.53
C ALA A 40 19.52 -23.29 -13.60
N ARG A 41 19.37 -21.96 -13.74
CA ARG A 41 18.54 -21.36 -14.80
C ARG A 41 19.10 -21.63 -16.19
N GLY A 42 20.43 -21.58 -16.35
CA GLY A 42 21.11 -21.89 -17.60
C GLY A 42 20.83 -23.33 -18.05
N VAL A 43 21.06 -24.30 -17.15
CA VAL A 43 20.80 -25.73 -17.40
C VAL A 43 19.33 -25.97 -17.73
N ARG A 44 18.40 -25.44 -16.92
CA ARG A 44 16.95 -25.54 -17.19
C ARG A 44 16.60 -25.00 -18.57
N ASN A 45 17.11 -23.82 -18.93
CA ASN A 45 16.77 -23.20 -20.22
C ASN A 45 17.40 -23.93 -21.42
N LEU A 46 18.55 -24.58 -21.22
CA LEU A 46 19.22 -25.41 -22.23
C LEU A 46 18.57 -26.78 -22.40
N SER A 47 17.93 -27.31 -21.35
CA SER A 47 17.26 -28.61 -21.38
C SER A 47 15.87 -28.56 -22.04
N ILE A 48 15.32 -27.38 -22.31
CA ILE A 48 14.06 -27.23 -23.06
C ILE A 48 14.33 -27.55 -24.53
N PRO A 49 13.64 -28.53 -25.14
CA PRO A 49 13.81 -28.87 -26.55
C PRO A 49 13.65 -27.66 -27.46
N GLY A 50 14.43 -27.61 -28.54
CA GLY A 50 14.44 -26.46 -29.45
C GLY A 50 13.05 -26.13 -30.04
N GLU A 51 12.28 -27.16 -30.41
CA GLU A 51 10.94 -27.00 -30.97
C GLU A 51 9.97 -26.37 -29.95
N GLU A 52 9.98 -26.84 -28.71
CA GLU A 52 9.16 -26.27 -27.63
C GLU A 52 9.59 -24.86 -27.25
N ARG A 53 10.91 -24.60 -27.25
CA ARG A 53 11.46 -23.29 -26.88
C ARG A 53 10.96 -22.16 -27.76
N TYR A 54 10.72 -22.41 -29.05
CA TYR A 54 10.31 -21.39 -30.00
C TYR A 54 8.83 -21.50 -30.41
N ARG A 55 8.06 -22.36 -29.72
CA ARG A 55 6.62 -22.46 -29.93
C ARG A 55 5.97 -21.11 -29.61
N ALA A 56 5.24 -20.58 -30.60
CA ALA A 56 4.46 -19.36 -30.44
C ALA A 56 3.14 -19.68 -29.75
N ASN A 57 2.63 -18.74 -28.97
CA ASN A 57 1.31 -18.88 -28.38
C ASN A 57 0.22 -18.86 -29.47
N PRO A 58 -0.53 -19.96 -29.68
CA PRO A 58 -1.59 -20.01 -30.68
C PRO A 58 -2.85 -19.23 -30.24
N VAL A 59 -2.98 -18.93 -28.94
CA VAL A 59 -4.09 -18.17 -28.38
C VAL A 59 -3.77 -16.68 -28.47
N ALA A 60 -4.50 -15.97 -29.32
CA ALA A 60 -4.39 -14.51 -29.42
C ALA A 60 -4.84 -13.85 -28.10
N ALA A 61 -4.12 -12.81 -27.66
CA ALA A 61 -4.50 -12.08 -26.46
C ALA A 61 -5.90 -11.43 -26.63
N SER A 62 -6.82 -11.79 -25.73
CA SER A 62 -8.14 -11.16 -25.61
C SER A 62 -8.49 -10.98 -24.13
N PRO A 63 -9.36 -10.02 -23.76
CA PRO A 63 -9.80 -9.86 -22.38
C PRO A 63 -10.34 -11.16 -21.75
N THR A 64 -11.13 -11.93 -22.51
CA THR A 64 -11.71 -13.21 -22.08
C THR A 64 -10.64 -14.27 -21.80
N PHE A 65 -9.64 -14.41 -22.68
CA PHE A 65 -8.58 -15.40 -22.49
C PHE A 65 -7.59 -15.00 -21.39
N LEU A 66 -7.31 -13.71 -21.24
CA LEU A 66 -6.55 -13.18 -20.11
C LEU A 66 -7.27 -13.42 -18.78
N GLN A 67 -8.59 -13.24 -18.74
CA GLN A 67 -9.40 -13.55 -17.57
C GLN A 67 -9.36 -15.05 -17.25
N GLY A 68 -9.56 -15.92 -18.24
CA GLY A 68 -9.45 -17.37 -18.04
C GLY A 68 -8.07 -17.80 -17.54
N GLY A 69 -7.00 -17.20 -18.06
CA GLY A 69 -5.63 -17.41 -17.57
C GLY A 69 -5.44 -16.91 -16.13
N ARG A 70 -5.98 -15.74 -15.78
CA ARG A 70 -5.96 -15.21 -14.42
C ARG A 70 -6.66 -16.14 -13.44
N ASP A 71 -7.87 -16.58 -13.76
CA ASP A 71 -8.67 -17.42 -12.86
C ASP A 71 -7.96 -18.75 -12.61
N SER A 72 -7.44 -19.38 -13.67
CA SER A 72 -6.61 -20.58 -13.55
C SER A 72 -5.35 -20.35 -12.70
N PHE A 73 -4.66 -19.22 -12.89
CA PHE A 73 -3.48 -18.87 -12.09
C PHE A 73 -3.83 -18.70 -10.61
N LEU A 74 -4.94 -18.04 -10.29
CA LEU A 74 -5.38 -17.83 -8.91
C LEU A 74 -5.71 -19.16 -8.22
N THR A 75 -6.33 -20.09 -8.94
CA THR A 75 -6.68 -21.41 -8.42
C THR A 75 -5.46 -22.30 -8.21
N HIS A 76 -4.48 -22.28 -9.14
CA HIS A 76 -3.44 -23.30 -9.19
C HIS A 76 -2.03 -22.82 -8.82
N CYS A 77 -1.71 -21.54 -9.05
CA CYS A 77 -0.34 -21.03 -8.97
C CYS A 77 -0.13 -20.05 -7.81
N ALA A 78 -1.17 -19.31 -7.42
CA ALA A 78 -1.06 -18.17 -6.49
C ALA A 78 -0.57 -18.55 -5.08
N ALA A 79 -0.74 -19.81 -4.64
CA ALA A 79 -0.21 -20.26 -3.35
C ALA A 79 1.33 -20.13 -3.27
N CYS A 80 2.03 -20.40 -4.37
CA CYS A 80 3.48 -20.30 -4.47
C CYS A 80 3.92 -18.97 -5.09
N HIS A 81 3.27 -18.56 -6.18
CA HIS A 81 3.67 -17.37 -6.95
C HIS A 81 3.08 -16.07 -6.42
N GLY A 82 2.12 -16.12 -5.50
CA GLY A 82 1.36 -14.95 -5.05
C GLY A 82 0.34 -14.52 -6.09
N VAL A 83 -0.75 -13.90 -5.64
CA VAL A 83 -1.78 -13.34 -6.55
C VAL A 83 -1.23 -12.21 -7.45
N ASP A 84 -0.10 -11.62 -7.04
CA ASP A 84 0.61 -10.56 -7.75
C ASP A 84 1.80 -11.10 -8.59
N GLY A 85 2.06 -12.41 -8.56
CA GLY A 85 3.18 -13.04 -9.26
C GLY A 85 4.55 -12.79 -8.64
N SER A 86 4.65 -12.17 -7.46
CA SER A 86 5.94 -11.82 -6.84
C SER A 86 6.77 -12.99 -6.34
N GLY A 87 6.15 -14.15 -6.11
CA GLY A 87 6.75 -15.30 -5.41
C GLY A 87 6.93 -15.08 -3.90
N LYS A 88 6.51 -13.92 -3.36
CA LYS A 88 6.64 -13.57 -1.94
C LYS A 88 5.45 -14.10 -1.13
N THR A 89 5.28 -15.42 -1.11
CA THR A 89 4.30 -16.09 -0.25
C THR A 89 5.02 -16.86 0.87
N PRO A 90 4.30 -17.28 1.93
CA PRO A 90 4.86 -18.18 2.94
C PRO A 90 5.46 -19.45 2.33
N VAL A 91 4.85 -19.99 1.27
CA VAL A 91 5.39 -21.15 0.55
C VAL A 91 6.55 -20.72 -0.36
N GLY A 92 6.34 -19.72 -1.22
CA GLY A 92 7.29 -19.35 -2.26
C GLY A 92 8.64 -18.83 -1.75
N SER A 93 8.63 -18.22 -0.57
CA SER A 93 9.84 -17.73 0.09
C SER A 93 10.65 -18.81 0.81
N ASN A 94 10.04 -19.98 1.08
CA ASN A 94 10.61 -21.05 1.92
C ASN A 94 10.90 -22.36 1.15
N VAL A 95 10.59 -22.44 -0.14
CA VAL A 95 11.03 -23.54 -1.01
C VAL A 95 12.43 -23.28 -1.58
N TYR A 96 13.14 -24.35 -1.93
CA TYR A 96 14.44 -24.30 -2.58
C TYR A 96 14.41 -25.04 -3.93
N PRO A 97 14.76 -24.37 -5.04
CA PRO A 97 15.04 -22.94 -5.15
C PRO A 97 13.79 -22.07 -4.86
N ARG A 98 14.02 -20.81 -4.45
CA ARG A 98 12.94 -19.83 -4.19
C ARG A 98 12.09 -19.62 -5.43
N VAL A 99 10.78 -19.43 -5.23
CA VAL A 99 9.86 -19.14 -6.34
C VAL A 99 10.27 -17.85 -7.05
N PRO A 100 10.36 -17.84 -8.39
CA PRO A 100 10.76 -16.66 -9.13
C PRO A 100 9.65 -15.59 -9.10
N ASP A 101 10.07 -14.31 -9.04
CA ASP A 101 9.18 -13.19 -9.33
C ASP A 101 8.83 -13.23 -10.84
N LEU A 102 7.57 -13.52 -11.13
CA LEU A 102 7.05 -13.65 -12.49
C LEU A 102 7.04 -12.32 -13.24
N ARG A 103 7.03 -11.20 -12.53
CA ARG A 103 7.06 -9.84 -13.11
C ARG A 103 8.47 -9.45 -13.54
N SER A 104 9.48 -10.08 -12.95
CA SER A 104 10.88 -9.70 -13.13
C SER A 104 11.41 -10.01 -14.54
N ALA A 105 12.42 -9.23 -14.96
CA ALA A 105 13.05 -9.39 -16.28
C ALA A 105 13.55 -10.83 -16.57
N PRO A 106 14.14 -11.60 -15.62
CA PRO A 106 14.51 -12.99 -15.88
C PRO A 106 13.36 -13.89 -16.33
N THR A 107 12.15 -13.70 -15.79
CA THR A 107 10.97 -14.45 -16.22
C THR A 107 10.40 -13.88 -17.51
N GLN A 108 10.25 -12.55 -17.56
CA GLN A 108 9.67 -11.86 -18.72
C GLN A 108 10.55 -11.92 -19.99
N ARG A 109 11.82 -12.33 -19.89
CA ARG A 109 12.70 -12.57 -21.05
C ARG A 109 12.65 -14.00 -21.61
N LEU A 110 12.01 -14.94 -20.91
CA LEU A 110 11.73 -16.25 -21.50
C LEU A 110 10.84 -16.07 -22.74
N THR A 111 10.89 -16.99 -23.70
CA THR A 111 9.92 -17.08 -24.81
C THR A 111 8.60 -17.65 -24.31
N ASP A 112 7.51 -17.47 -25.06
CA ASP A 112 6.20 -18.04 -24.69
C ASP A 112 6.26 -19.55 -24.58
N GLY A 113 6.90 -20.22 -25.55
CA GLY A 113 7.14 -21.66 -25.50
C GLY A 113 7.96 -22.14 -24.30
N GLN A 114 8.95 -21.35 -23.84
CA GLN A 114 9.66 -21.68 -22.60
C GLN A 114 8.78 -21.58 -21.35
N ILE A 115 7.90 -20.57 -21.27
CA ILE A 115 6.97 -20.42 -20.14
C ILE A 115 5.96 -21.56 -20.17
N HIS A 116 5.39 -21.86 -21.34
CA HIS A 116 4.48 -22.99 -21.55
C HIS A 116 5.11 -24.30 -21.09
N TYR A 117 6.29 -24.64 -21.61
CA TYR A 117 7.00 -25.88 -21.27
C TYR A 117 7.24 -26.03 -19.76
N ILE A 118 7.60 -24.92 -19.08
CA ILE A 118 7.83 -24.91 -17.63
C ILE A 118 6.52 -25.13 -16.86
N ILE A 119 5.40 -24.55 -17.30
CA ILE A 119 4.09 -24.76 -16.64
C ILE A 119 3.62 -26.19 -16.85
N GLU A 120 3.71 -26.69 -18.08
CA GLU A 120 3.27 -28.03 -18.44
C GLU A 120 4.06 -29.11 -17.69
N ASN A 121 5.38 -29.02 -17.69
CA ASN A 121 6.26 -30.10 -17.22
C ASN A 121 6.77 -29.89 -15.78
N GLY A 122 6.53 -28.71 -15.21
CA GLY A 122 7.14 -28.32 -13.94
C GLY A 122 8.65 -28.17 -14.07
N VAL A 123 9.35 -28.13 -12.92
CA VAL A 123 10.83 -28.12 -12.92
C VAL A 123 11.34 -29.15 -11.93
N GLN A 124 12.01 -30.17 -12.45
CA GLN A 124 12.59 -31.25 -11.64
C GLN A 124 13.56 -30.70 -10.59
N LEU A 125 13.60 -31.35 -9.42
CA LEU A 125 14.40 -30.93 -8.24
C LEU A 125 14.01 -29.55 -7.68
N THR A 126 12.77 -29.12 -7.90
CA THR A 126 12.21 -27.89 -7.33
C THR A 126 10.80 -28.14 -6.79
N GLY A 127 10.23 -27.14 -6.12
CA GLY A 127 8.83 -27.15 -5.70
C GLY A 127 7.81 -26.83 -6.81
N MET A 128 8.23 -26.64 -8.07
CA MET A 128 7.33 -26.34 -9.19
C MET A 128 6.75 -27.64 -9.78
N PRO A 129 5.45 -27.95 -9.55
CA PRO A 129 4.83 -29.17 -10.07
C PRO A 129 4.52 -29.05 -11.57
N ALA A 130 4.36 -30.19 -12.23
CA ALA A 130 3.81 -30.27 -13.57
C ALA A 130 2.30 -29.97 -13.57
N TRP A 131 1.79 -29.43 -14.67
CA TRP A 131 0.36 -29.20 -14.85
C TRP A 131 -0.40 -30.53 -14.92
N ASN A 132 -1.59 -30.59 -14.32
CA ASN A 132 -2.37 -31.82 -14.33
C ASN A 132 -2.89 -32.13 -15.75
N LYS A 133 -2.91 -33.41 -16.14
CA LYS A 133 -3.37 -33.85 -17.48
C LYS A 133 -4.88 -33.68 -17.72
N SER A 134 -5.59 -33.02 -16.82
CA SER A 134 -7.04 -32.74 -16.93
C SER A 134 -7.34 -31.39 -17.58
N GLY A 135 -6.35 -30.51 -17.78
CA GLY A 135 -6.50 -29.25 -18.51
C GLY A 135 -6.23 -29.39 -20.02
N SER A 136 -6.80 -28.50 -20.83
CA SER A 136 -6.47 -28.40 -22.26
C SER A 136 -5.16 -27.64 -22.48
N ASP A 137 -4.43 -27.92 -23.57
CA ASP A 137 -3.21 -27.18 -23.94
C ASP A 137 -3.47 -25.66 -24.04
N ASP A 138 -4.67 -25.29 -24.50
CA ASP A 138 -5.14 -23.90 -24.55
C ASP A 138 -5.17 -23.23 -23.17
N ASP A 139 -5.39 -23.96 -22.08
CA ASP A 139 -5.41 -23.40 -20.73
C ASP A 139 -4.01 -23.00 -20.25
N ILE A 140 -2.99 -23.76 -20.64
CA ILE A 140 -1.59 -23.40 -20.38
C ILE A 140 -1.21 -22.17 -21.21
N TRP A 141 -1.66 -22.08 -22.47
CA TRP A 141 -1.43 -20.89 -23.29
C TRP A 141 -2.11 -19.63 -22.76
N LYS A 142 -3.32 -19.75 -22.18
CA LYS A 142 -3.97 -18.64 -21.45
C LYS A 142 -3.19 -18.24 -20.20
N LEU A 143 -2.61 -19.19 -19.46
CA LEU A 143 -1.72 -18.89 -18.35
C LEU A 143 -0.47 -18.14 -18.79
N VAL A 144 0.12 -18.50 -19.94
CA VAL A 144 1.25 -17.74 -20.52
C VAL A 144 0.85 -16.28 -20.76
N LEU A 145 -0.32 -16.04 -21.38
CA LEU A 145 -0.83 -14.67 -21.57
C LEU A 145 -0.97 -13.92 -20.24
N PHE A 146 -1.49 -14.58 -19.20
CA PHE A 146 -1.61 -13.97 -17.88
C PHE A 146 -0.24 -13.67 -17.26
N VAL A 147 0.72 -14.61 -17.31
CA VAL A 147 2.08 -14.40 -16.79
C VAL A 147 2.77 -13.22 -17.49
N ARG A 148 2.56 -13.03 -18.80
CA ARG A 148 3.03 -11.84 -19.52
C ARG A 148 2.38 -10.54 -19.04
N SER A 149 1.11 -10.60 -18.68
CA SER A 149 0.38 -9.44 -18.17
C SER A 149 0.91 -8.95 -16.82
N LEU A 150 1.62 -9.80 -16.05
CA LEU A 150 2.22 -9.46 -14.76
C LEU A 150 3.51 -8.63 -14.89
N GLY A 151 4.19 -8.69 -16.04
CA GLY A 151 5.41 -7.91 -16.27
C GLY A 151 5.14 -6.41 -16.27
N PRO A 152 6.11 -5.56 -15.88
CA PRO A 152 5.99 -4.11 -16.03
C PRO A 152 5.84 -3.75 -17.51
N LEU A 153 5.18 -2.63 -17.80
CA LEU A 153 5.12 -2.10 -19.17
C LEU A 153 6.54 -1.91 -19.73
N ASN A 154 6.74 -2.18 -21.01
CA ASN A 154 7.99 -1.85 -21.69
C ASN A 154 8.09 -0.33 -21.96
N PRO A 155 9.27 0.21 -22.39
CA PRO A 155 9.41 1.65 -22.64
C PRO A 155 8.43 2.24 -23.65
N GLN A 156 8.08 1.50 -24.71
CA GLN A 156 7.11 1.95 -25.72
C GLN A 156 5.69 1.97 -25.15
N GLU A 157 5.30 0.92 -24.42
CA GLU A 157 4.00 0.85 -23.74
C GLU A 157 3.85 1.97 -22.70
N ARG A 158 4.90 2.29 -21.94
CA ARG A 158 4.88 3.42 -21.00
C ARG A 158 4.71 4.75 -21.73
N GLN A 159 5.45 4.99 -22.81
CA GLN A 159 5.31 6.22 -23.59
C GLN A 159 3.91 6.35 -24.20
N GLN A 160 3.36 5.25 -24.72
CA GLN A 160 2.00 5.18 -25.22
C GLN A 160 1.00 5.51 -24.11
N GLN A 161 1.15 4.90 -22.93
CA GLN A 161 0.28 5.14 -21.78
C GLN A 161 0.31 6.60 -21.33
N SER A 162 1.51 7.20 -21.19
CA SER A 162 1.64 8.62 -20.85
C SER A 162 0.97 9.54 -21.87
N THR A 163 1.08 9.21 -23.17
CA THR A 163 0.46 10.00 -24.24
C THR A 163 -1.08 9.89 -24.19
N ILE A 164 -1.61 8.69 -24.00
CA ILE A 164 -3.05 8.43 -23.90
C ILE A 164 -3.65 9.14 -22.69
N ILE A 165 -3.03 9.00 -21.51
CA ILE A 165 -3.48 9.63 -20.27
C ILE A 165 -3.53 11.15 -20.41
N ALA A 166 -2.55 11.75 -21.11
CA ALA A 166 -2.48 13.20 -21.30
C ALA A 166 -3.63 13.75 -22.17
N SER A 167 -4.23 12.94 -23.06
CA SER A 167 -5.36 13.34 -23.91
C SER A 167 -6.72 12.79 -23.46
N ALA A 168 -6.73 11.79 -22.58
CA ALA A 168 -7.94 11.18 -22.08
C ALA A 168 -8.68 12.12 -21.11
N HIS A 169 -10.00 12.01 -21.08
CA HIS A 169 -10.86 12.64 -20.07
C HIS A 169 -11.39 11.61 -19.07
N TYR A 170 -11.82 12.12 -17.92
CA TYR A 170 -12.45 11.34 -16.86
C TYR A 170 -13.88 10.93 -17.25
N THR A 171 -14.27 9.70 -16.95
CA THR A 171 -15.62 9.16 -17.24
C THR A 171 -16.43 8.81 -16.00
N GLY A 172 -15.82 8.88 -14.81
CA GLY A 172 -16.44 8.57 -13.52
C GLY A 172 -16.48 7.06 -13.23
N SER A 173 -16.48 6.69 -11.95
CA SER A 173 -16.37 5.29 -11.53
C SER A 173 -17.51 4.40 -12.03
N GLN A 174 -18.70 4.98 -12.31
CA GLN A 174 -19.83 4.22 -12.86
C GLN A 174 -19.52 3.58 -14.22
N SER A 175 -18.68 4.19 -15.06
CA SER A 175 -18.30 3.60 -16.35
C SER A 175 -17.51 2.29 -16.20
N CYS A 176 -16.86 2.10 -15.05
CA CYS A 176 -16.08 0.89 -14.73
C CYS A 176 -16.98 -0.30 -14.35
N GLU A 177 -18.19 -0.05 -13.82
CA GLU A 177 -19.07 -1.08 -13.24
C GLU A 177 -19.37 -2.20 -14.23
N LYS A 178 -19.66 -1.88 -15.49
CA LYS A 178 -20.07 -2.86 -16.51
C LYS A 178 -19.06 -4.00 -16.68
N CYS A 179 -17.77 -3.69 -16.67
CA CYS A 179 -16.68 -4.65 -16.86
C CYS A 179 -16.06 -5.12 -15.53
N HIS A 180 -16.14 -4.31 -14.46
CA HIS A 180 -15.51 -4.55 -13.17
C HIS A 180 -16.53 -4.63 -12.03
N GLN A 181 -17.65 -5.33 -12.24
CA GLN A 181 -18.80 -5.37 -11.33
C GLN A 181 -18.44 -5.70 -9.88
N GLU A 182 -17.64 -6.74 -9.66
CA GLU A 182 -17.25 -7.16 -8.31
C GLU A 182 -16.37 -6.12 -7.60
N ILE A 183 -15.41 -5.53 -8.33
CA ILE A 183 -14.51 -4.51 -7.81
C ILE A 183 -15.32 -3.26 -7.47
N TYR A 184 -16.19 -2.82 -8.39
CA TYR A 184 -17.05 -1.66 -8.20
C TYR A 184 -18.00 -1.85 -7.00
N ALA A 185 -18.65 -3.02 -6.89
CA ALA A 185 -19.56 -3.33 -5.80
C ALA A 185 -18.88 -3.34 -4.42
N ARG A 186 -17.61 -3.75 -4.35
CA ARG A 186 -16.81 -3.68 -3.13
C ARG A 186 -16.35 -2.25 -2.86
N TRP A 187 -15.86 -1.54 -3.88
CA TRP A 187 -15.33 -0.18 -3.76
C TRP A 187 -16.40 0.80 -3.29
N LYS A 188 -17.62 0.68 -3.82
CA LYS A 188 -18.76 1.54 -3.47
C LYS A 188 -19.14 1.48 -1.99
N LYS A 189 -18.71 0.46 -1.25
CA LYS A 189 -18.95 0.32 0.20
C LYS A 189 -17.82 0.88 1.06
N THR A 190 -16.72 1.31 0.44
CA THR A 190 -15.55 1.81 1.16
C THR A 190 -15.77 3.23 1.67
N PRO A 191 -15.06 3.65 2.73
CA PRO A 191 -15.04 5.06 3.13
C PRO A 191 -14.52 5.98 2.02
N MET A 192 -13.62 5.50 1.15
CA MET A 192 -13.09 6.27 0.01
C MET A 192 -14.19 6.68 -0.98
N ALA A 193 -15.15 5.79 -1.25
CA ALA A 193 -16.29 6.06 -2.12
C ALA A 193 -17.41 6.88 -1.44
N ASN A 194 -17.31 7.12 -0.13
CA ASN A 194 -18.38 7.71 0.68
C ASN A 194 -17.87 8.77 1.67
N VAL A 195 -16.72 9.38 1.39
CA VAL A 195 -16.09 10.38 2.27
C VAL A 195 -16.81 11.73 2.17
N VAL A 196 -17.33 12.07 0.99
CA VAL A 196 -18.15 13.24 0.69
C VAL A 196 -19.53 12.78 0.25
N ARG A 197 -20.58 13.24 0.96
CA ARG A 197 -21.96 12.85 0.69
C ARG A 197 -22.85 14.09 0.57
N ASP A 198 -23.64 14.15 -0.50
CA ASP A 198 -24.72 15.14 -0.63
C ASP A 198 -25.94 14.65 0.16
N PRO A 199 -26.37 15.35 1.23
CA PRO A 199 -27.50 14.92 2.04
C PRO A 199 -28.86 15.07 1.33
N HIS A 200 -28.94 15.76 0.20
CA HIS A 200 -30.17 15.82 -0.60
C HIS A 200 -30.40 14.51 -1.36
N GLU A 201 -29.33 13.88 -1.84
CA GLU A 201 -29.37 12.54 -2.46
C GLU A 201 -29.29 11.43 -1.40
N HIS A 202 -28.62 11.71 -0.29
CA HIS A 202 -28.34 10.76 0.78
C HIS A 202 -28.72 11.33 2.16
N PRO A 203 -30.01 11.42 2.48
CA PRO A 203 -30.48 12.02 3.74
C PRO A 203 -29.93 11.34 5.00
N GLU A 204 -29.53 10.07 4.88
CA GLU A 204 -28.89 9.29 5.96
C GLU A 204 -27.47 9.76 6.29
N ALA A 205 -26.85 10.58 5.43
CA ALA A 205 -25.49 11.07 5.63
C ALA A 205 -25.37 12.01 6.83
N ILE A 206 -26.43 12.75 7.19
CA ILE A 206 -26.49 13.52 8.44
C ILE A 206 -26.94 12.56 9.55
N THR A 207 -25.98 12.02 10.30
CA THR A 207 -26.26 11.01 11.32
C THR A 207 -26.83 11.56 12.63
N PRO A 208 -26.38 12.71 13.19
CA PRO A 208 -26.93 13.20 14.46
C PRO A 208 -28.26 13.94 14.26
N ASP A 209 -29.04 14.01 15.34
CA ASP A 209 -30.20 14.88 15.40
C ASP A 209 -29.76 16.36 15.47
N LEU A 210 -30.05 17.12 14.41
CA LEU A 210 -29.71 18.55 14.32
C LEU A 210 -30.39 19.40 15.41
N ALA A 211 -31.52 18.95 15.98
CA ALA A 211 -32.16 19.66 17.08
C ALA A 211 -31.25 19.75 18.32
N THR A 212 -30.41 18.74 18.52
CA THR A 212 -29.46 18.67 19.64
C THR A 212 -28.23 19.56 19.47
N ASN A 213 -28.00 20.13 18.29
CA ASN A 213 -26.83 20.96 18.01
C ASN A 213 -26.85 22.26 18.80
N ASN A 214 -26.05 22.37 19.85
CA ASN A 214 -25.96 23.56 20.70
C ASN A 214 -24.77 24.47 20.37
N VAL A 215 -24.02 24.19 19.29
CA VAL A 215 -22.78 24.90 18.94
C VAL A 215 -23.03 25.97 17.88
N ALA A 216 -23.46 25.57 16.69
CA ALA A 216 -23.80 26.47 15.60
C ALA A 216 -24.95 25.88 14.80
N LYS A 217 -26.14 26.50 14.91
CA LYS A 217 -27.37 26.00 14.29
C LYS A 217 -27.30 26.16 12.76
N PHE A 218 -27.74 25.13 12.05
CA PHE A 218 -27.95 25.14 10.60
C PHE A 218 -29.15 24.24 10.25
N THR A 219 -29.73 24.44 9.07
CA THR A 219 -30.79 23.58 8.52
C THR A 219 -30.20 22.58 7.52
N LYS A 220 -30.92 21.48 7.26
CA LYS A 220 -30.49 20.48 6.27
C LYS A 220 -30.26 21.10 4.88
N ASP A 221 -31.13 22.00 4.46
CA ASP A 221 -31.05 22.68 3.16
C ASP A 221 -29.80 23.58 3.01
N GLN A 222 -29.17 23.98 4.12
CA GLN A 222 -27.91 24.73 4.07
C GLN A 222 -26.69 23.84 3.83
N VAL A 223 -26.81 22.53 4.05
CA VAL A 223 -25.72 21.57 3.93
C VAL A 223 -25.67 21.03 2.51
N ALA A 224 -24.67 21.49 1.75
CA ALA A 224 -24.37 20.94 0.44
C ALA A 224 -23.62 19.60 0.55
N PHE A 225 -22.68 19.48 1.50
CA PHE A 225 -21.95 18.23 1.73
C PHE A 225 -21.73 17.91 3.20
N VAL A 226 -21.69 16.61 3.49
CA VAL A 226 -21.19 16.04 4.73
C VAL A 226 -19.87 15.31 4.45
N TYR A 227 -18.80 15.67 5.16
CA TYR A 227 -17.52 14.98 5.08
C TYR A 227 -17.30 14.09 6.31
N GLY A 228 -17.03 12.81 6.07
CA GLY A 228 -16.66 11.82 7.09
C GLY A 228 -17.83 11.10 7.75
N SER A 229 -17.56 9.87 8.19
CA SER A 229 -18.55 8.94 8.76
C SER A 229 -18.01 8.03 9.87
N LEU A 230 -16.71 8.09 10.18
CA LEU A 230 -16.07 7.20 11.17
C LEU A 230 -15.81 7.91 12.51
N TRP A 231 -15.05 9.00 12.48
CA TRP A 231 -14.60 9.67 13.70
C TRP A 231 -15.33 10.98 13.97
N LYS A 232 -15.63 11.70 12.89
CA LYS A 232 -16.34 12.98 12.92
C LYS A 232 -17.12 13.20 11.63
N GLN A 233 -18.14 14.05 11.70
CA GLN A 233 -18.80 14.63 10.53
C GLN A 233 -18.59 16.14 10.51
N ARG A 234 -18.22 16.67 9.34
CA ARG A 234 -18.15 18.11 9.06
C ARG A 234 -19.17 18.46 7.99
N TYR A 235 -19.72 19.65 8.08
CA TYR A 235 -20.82 20.10 7.24
C TYR A 235 -20.35 21.28 6.42
N PHE A 236 -20.69 21.30 5.13
CA PHE A 236 -20.25 22.32 4.20
C PHE A 236 -21.43 22.92 3.49
N THR A 237 -21.40 24.24 3.31
CA THR A 237 -22.39 24.99 2.54
C THR A 237 -21.79 25.43 1.22
N LYS A 238 -22.63 25.60 0.19
CA LYS A 238 -22.19 26.05 -1.13
C LYS A 238 -22.41 27.55 -1.27
N VAL A 239 -21.39 28.29 -1.70
CA VAL A 239 -21.48 29.72 -2.02
C VAL A 239 -20.87 29.95 -3.39
N GLY A 240 -21.71 30.29 -4.37
CA GLY A 240 -21.31 30.30 -5.78
C GLY A 240 -20.87 28.91 -6.22
N ASP A 241 -19.67 28.80 -6.76
CA ASP A 241 -19.07 27.55 -7.27
C ASP A 241 -18.09 26.88 -6.29
N ASP A 242 -18.08 27.28 -5.02
CA ASP A 242 -17.18 26.75 -4.01
C ASP A 242 -17.94 26.33 -2.74
N TYR A 243 -17.28 25.57 -1.89
CA TYR A 243 -17.85 25.08 -0.64
C TYR A 243 -17.06 25.59 0.56
N PHE A 244 -17.77 25.80 1.66
CA PHE A 244 -17.20 26.39 2.86
C PHE A 244 -17.65 25.61 4.09
N PRO A 245 -16.74 25.36 5.04
CA PRO A 245 -17.07 24.62 6.24
C PRO A 245 -17.99 25.43 7.16
N LEU A 246 -19.05 24.81 7.65
CA LEU A 246 -19.80 25.33 8.78
C LEU A 246 -18.94 25.21 10.05
N PRO A 247 -19.06 26.15 11.02
CA PRO A 247 -18.19 26.21 12.20
C PRO A 247 -18.53 25.17 13.29
N VAL A 248 -19.01 23.99 12.88
CA VAL A 248 -19.45 22.91 13.75
C VAL A 248 -19.12 21.54 13.16
N GLN A 249 -18.78 20.61 14.03
CA GLN A 249 -18.59 19.20 13.70
C GLN A 249 -19.29 18.30 14.73
N TRP A 250 -19.67 17.10 14.29
CA TRP A 250 -20.12 16.03 15.17
C TRP A 250 -18.96 15.08 15.47
N VAL A 251 -18.78 14.69 16.73
CA VAL A 251 -17.76 13.72 17.15
C VAL A 251 -18.45 12.43 17.58
N PHE A 252 -18.10 11.32 16.93
CA PHE A 252 -18.74 10.03 17.21
C PHE A 252 -18.30 9.40 18.52
N ALA A 253 -17.05 9.66 18.97
CA ALA A 253 -16.49 9.04 20.16
C ALA A 253 -17.32 9.30 21.43
N ASP A 254 -17.86 10.50 21.58
CA ASP A 254 -18.65 10.91 22.75
C ASP A 254 -20.05 11.44 22.39
N HIS A 255 -20.46 11.29 21.13
CA HIS A 255 -21.77 11.71 20.62
C HIS A 255 -22.06 13.18 20.95
N SER A 256 -21.10 14.07 20.64
CA SER A 256 -21.19 15.49 20.96
C SER A 256 -20.99 16.40 19.75
N TRP A 257 -21.68 17.54 19.79
CA TRP A 257 -21.42 18.67 18.90
C TRP A 257 -20.24 19.48 19.40
N ARG A 258 -19.30 19.82 18.52
CA ARG A 258 -18.13 20.62 18.84
C ARG A 258 -17.89 21.73 17.82
N PRO A 259 -17.32 22.87 18.24
CA PRO A 259 -16.86 23.89 17.30
C PRO A 259 -15.89 23.28 16.29
N TYR A 260 -16.02 23.68 15.03
CA TYR A 260 -15.05 23.34 14.00
C TYR A 260 -14.35 24.61 13.51
N HIS A 261 -13.04 24.63 13.73
CA HIS A 261 -12.14 25.66 13.25
C HIS A 261 -10.77 25.05 13.01
N VAL A 262 -10.09 25.40 11.91
CA VAL A 262 -8.68 25.05 11.71
C VAL A 262 -7.83 26.12 12.41
N PRO A 263 -6.92 25.77 13.34
CA PRO A 263 -6.18 26.76 14.12
C PRO A 263 -5.40 27.76 13.24
N ASP A 264 -5.46 29.05 13.58
CA ASP A 264 -4.78 30.11 12.81
C ASP A 264 -3.26 30.14 13.02
N LYS A 265 -2.79 29.52 14.11
CA LYS A 265 -1.39 29.43 14.49
C LYS A 265 -1.12 28.05 15.10
N GLY A 266 0.08 27.52 14.85
CA GLY A 266 0.48 26.22 15.36
C GLY A 266 -0.29 25.04 14.74
N GLY A 267 -0.97 25.29 13.61
CA GLY A 267 -1.69 24.29 12.82
C GLY A 267 -1.13 24.19 11.40
N ASP A 268 -2.01 23.91 10.44
CA ASP A 268 -1.63 23.78 9.03
C ASP A 268 -1.01 25.05 8.46
N TRP A 269 0.10 24.90 7.71
CA TRP A 269 0.92 26.02 7.22
C TRP A 269 0.12 27.03 6.37
N TRP A 270 -0.87 26.55 5.62
CA TRP A 270 -1.66 27.39 4.71
C TRP A 270 -2.59 28.36 5.45
N THR A 271 -2.89 28.10 6.73
CA THR A 271 -3.78 28.95 7.54
C THR A 271 -3.26 30.38 7.70
N ALA A 272 -1.95 30.59 7.60
CA ALA A 272 -1.34 31.91 7.60
C ALA A 272 -1.72 32.78 6.37
N PHE A 273 -2.22 32.16 5.30
CA PHE A 273 -2.57 32.81 4.04
C PHE A 273 -4.07 32.92 3.78
N TYR A 274 -4.89 32.35 4.66
CA TYR A 274 -6.35 32.50 4.61
C TYR A 274 -6.87 33.15 5.88
N PRO A 275 -7.88 34.04 5.78
CA PRO A 275 -8.51 34.62 6.97
C PRO A 275 -9.03 33.54 7.94
N SER A 276 -9.12 33.88 9.22
CA SER A 276 -9.60 32.97 10.27
C SER A 276 -11.01 32.45 9.98
N ASP A 277 -11.88 33.31 9.46
CA ASP A 277 -13.27 32.96 9.14
C ASP A 277 -13.36 31.76 8.19
N ASN A 278 -14.07 30.71 8.61
CA ASN A 278 -14.33 29.52 7.81
C ASN A 278 -15.01 29.84 6.46
N MET A 279 -15.81 30.90 6.38
CA MET A 279 -16.44 31.34 5.13
C MET A 279 -15.46 32.03 4.16
N GLN A 280 -14.20 32.14 4.55
CA GLN A 280 -13.09 32.63 3.73
C GLN A 280 -12.02 31.55 3.51
N ARG A 281 -12.33 30.29 3.84
CA ARG A 281 -11.50 29.09 3.65
C ARG A 281 -12.22 28.09 2.74
N PRO A 282 -12.20 28.31 1.41
CA PRO A 282 -12.87 27.42 0.47
C PRO A 282 -12.29 26.01 0.46
N THR A 283 -13.11 25.01 0.14
CA THR A 283 -12.69 23.61 0.04
C THR A 283 -11.83 23.34 -1.18
N GLY A 284 -12.00 24.10 -2.27
CA GLY A 284 -11.22 23.89 -3.50
C GLY A 284 -9.70 23.80 -3.26
N PRO A 285 -9.08 24.83 -2.65
CA PRO A 285 -7.67 24.80 -2.31
C PRO A 285 -7.30 23.90 -1.13
N THR A 286 -8.21 23.64 -0.19
CA THR A 286 -7.88 23.02 1.11
C THR A 286 -8.26 21.55 1.23
N CYS A 287 -9.13 21.05 0.36
CA CYS A 287 -9.78 19.74 0.52
C CYS A 287 -10.00 19.00 -0.81
N ASP A 288 -10.49 19.69 -1.85
CA ASP A 288 -11.21 19.01 -2.94
C ASP A 288 -10.31 18.23 -3.89
N GLY A 289 -9.04 18.62 -4.05
CA GLY A 289 -8.10 17.83 -4.84
C GLY A 289 -7.83 16.43 -4.27
N CYS A 290 -8.04 16.22 -2.96
CA CYS A 290 -7.91 14.91 -2.33
C CYS A 290 -9.25 14.14 -2.25
N HIS A 291 -10.39 14.83 -2.37
CA HIS A 291 -11.73 14.27 -2.16
C HIS A 291 -12.60 14.25 -3.43
N SER A 292 -11.96 14.35 -4.59
CA SER A 292 -12.62 14.27 -5.89
C SER A 292 -11.69 13.68 -6.96
N VAL A 293 -12.28 13.42 -8.12
CA VAL A 293 -11.59 13.08 -9.36
C VAL A 293 -11.59 14.31 -10.27
N GLY A 294 -10.41 14.70 -10.75
CA GLY A 294 -10.27 15.70 -11.80
C GLY A 294 -10.71 17.11 -11.39
N TYR A 295 -10.47 17.54 -10.14
CA TYR A 295 -10.75 18.91 -9.72
C TYR A 295 -9.96 19.92 -10.57
N ASP A 296 -10.69 20.79 -11.27
CA ASP A 296 -10.13 21.87 -12.08
C ASP A 296 -10.03 23.16 -11.25
N ILE A 297 -8.81 23.70 -11.12
CA ILE A 297 -8.56 24.87 -10.26
C ILE A 297 -9.13 26.19 -10.82
N HIS A 298 -9.43 26.25 -12.11
CA HIS A 298 -9.97 27.44 -12.78
C HIS A 298 -11.50 27.42 -12.78
N THR A 299 -12.10 26.27 -13.10
CA THR A 299 -13.56 26.12 -13.20
C THR A 299 -14.22 25.65 -11.91
N ARG A 300 -13.44 25.11 -10.97
CA ARG A 300 -13.89 24.52 -9.69
C ARG A 300 -14.83 23.32 -9.87
N GLN A 301 -14.84 22.74 -11.07
CA GLN A 301 -15.61 21.55 -11.37
C GLN A 301 -14.80 20.30 -11.05
N VAL A 302 -15.51 19.21 -10.78
CA VAL A 302 -14.97 17.86 -10.60
C VAL A 302 -15.60 16.93 -11.62
N ALA A 303 -14.87 15.90 -12.03
CA ALA A 303 -15.46 14.82 -12.83
C ALA A 303 -16.33 13.90 -11.98
N GLU A 304 -15.93 13.66 -10.73
CA GLU A 304 -16.64 12.83 -9.75
C GLU A 304 -16.26 13.25 -8.33
N TRP A 305 -17.23 13.34 -7.42
CA TRP A 305 -16.97 13.50 -5.99
C TRP A 305 -16.57 12.16 -5.35
N ASN A 306 -15.82 12.22 -4.25
CA ASN A 306 -15.17 11.09 -3.57
C ASN A 306 -13.86 10.63 -4.24
N VAL A 307 -13.21 9.66 -3.61
CA VAL A 307 -12.01 9.01 -4.15
C VAL A 307 -12.45 7.92 -5.14
N GLY A 308 -12.77 8.37 -6.35
CA GLY A 308 -13.18 7.53 -7.50
C GLY A 308 -12.06 6.67 -8.08
N CYS A 309 -12.42 5.71 -8.93
CA CYS A 309 -11.48 4.80 -9.60
C CYS A 309 -10.34 5.57 -10.28
N GLU A 310 -10.69 6.62 -11.01
CA GLU A 310 -9.75 7.40 -11.82
C GLU A 310 -8.80 8.27 -10.99
N ARG A 311 -9.03 8.44 -9.67
CA ARG A 311 -8.05 9.08 -8.78
C ARG A 311 -6.78 8.24 -8.62
N CYS A 312 -6.92 6.92 -8.72
CA CYS A 312 -5.83 5.95 -8.62
C CYS A 312 -5.42 5.35 -9.98
N HIS A 313 -6.32 5.39 -10.97
CA HIS A 313 -6.12 4.77 -12.28
C HIS A 313 -5.97 5.77 -13.44
N GLY A 314 -6.09 7.07 -13.17
CA GLY A 314 -6.04 8.12 -14.19
C GLY A 314 -7.33 8.18 -15.02
N PRO A 315 -7.44 9.16 -15.93
CA PRO A 315 -8.58 9.30 -16.83
C PRO A 315 -8.74 8.06 -17.73
N ALA A 316 -9.95 7.52 -17.81
CA ALA A 316 -10.22 6.19 -18.34
C ALA A 316 -11.00 6.17 -19.67
N SER A 317 -11.36 7.31 -20.25
CA SER A 317 -12.16 7.37 -21.51
C SER A 317 -11.67 6.43 -22.62
N GLU A 318 -10.37 6.44 -22.92
CA GLU A 318 -9.78 5.54 -23.93
C GLU A 318 -9.83 4.06 -23.49
N HIS A 319 -9.69 3.77 -22.19
CA HIS A 319 -9.81 2.42 -21.65
C HIS A 319 -11.24 1.91 -21.73
N VAL A 320 -12.23 2.74 -21.41
CA VAL A 320 -13.65 2.40 -21.48
C VAL A 320 -14.06 2.08 -22.92
N ALA A 321 -13.56 2.85 -23.89
CA ALA A 321 -13.84 2.63 -25.31
C ALA A 321 -13.07 1.42 -25.88
N HIS A 322 -11.79 1.26 -25.52
CA HIS A 322 -10.88 0.30 -26.15
C HIS A 322 -9.98 -0.40 -25.10
N PRO A 323 -10.50 -1.30 -24.25
CA PRO A 323 -9.77 -1.81 -23.09
C PRO A 323 -8.40 -2.42 -23.44
N SER A 324 -7.34 -1.85 -22.85
CA SER A 324 -5.96 -2.32 -22.97
C SER A 324 -5.20 -2.09 -21.66
N ARG A 325 -4.06 -2.77 -21.49
CA ARG A 325 -3.15 -2.50 -20.37
C ARG A 325 -2.40 -1.17 -20.49
N THR A 326 -2.38 -0.57 -21.69
CA THR A 326 -1.63 0.65 -22.00
C THR A 326 -2.46 1.93 -21.92
N ASN A 327 -3.78 1.85 -21.76
CA ASN A 327 -4.64 3.04 -21.71
C ASN A 327 -5.33 3.26 -20.36
N ILE A 328 -4.85 2.57 -19.31
CA ILE A 328 -5.24 2.82 -17.93
C ILE A 328 -4.03 2.59 -17.03
N VAL A 329 -3.87 3.39 -15.97
CA VAL A 329 -2.84 3.13 -14.97
C VAL A 329 -3.20 1.91 -14.15
N ASN A 330 -2.22 1.04 -13.89
CA ASN A 330 -2.31 -0.01 -12.89
C ASN A 330 -1.15 0.14 -11.92
N SER A 331 -1.42 0.59 -10.70
CA SER A 331 -0.41 0.81 -9.65
C SER A 331 0.36 -0.47 -9.29
N GLY A 332 -0.24 -1.66 -9.47
CA GLY A 332 0.44 -2.95 -9.26
C GLY A 332 1.49 -3.29 -10.32
N LEU A 333 1.51 -2.58 -11.45
CA LEU A 333 2.49 -2.74 -12.53
C LEU A 333 3.55 -1.63 -12.56
N MET A 334 3.44 -0.66 -11.64
CA MET A 334 4.39 0.43 -11.46
C MET A 334 5.58 -0.02 -10.61
N ASP A 335 6.67 0.76 -10.63
CA ASP A 335 7.70 0.60 -9.60
C ASP A 335 7.14 0.98 -8.22
N ALA A 336 7.83 0.54 -7.16
CA ALA A 336 7.34 0.69 -5.80
C ALA A 336 7.15 2.16 -5.36
N VAL A 337 7.92 3.10 -5.92
CA VAL A 337 7.79 4.53 -5.60
C VAL A 337 6.50 5.05 -6.22
N ALA A 338 6.31 4.88 -7.53
CA ALA A 338 5.10 5.33 -8.22
C ALA A 338 3.82 4.64 -7.69
N ALA A 339 3.91 3.36 -7.34
CA ALA A 339 2.81 2.63 -6.70
C ALA A 339 2.44 3.23 -5.32
N SER A 340 3.42 3.61 -4.51
CA SER A 340 3.19 4.29 -3.23
C SER A 340 2.71 5.73 -3.39
N ASP A 341 3.23 6.47 -4.37
CA ASP A 341 2.84 7.85 -4.69
C ASP A 341 1.33 7.96 -5.02
N THR A 342 0.74 6.90 -5.58
CA THR A 342 -0.70 6.77 -5.79
C THR A 342 -1.50 6.99 -4.49
N CYS A 343 -0.97 6.61 -3.34
CA CYS A 343 -1.61 6.79 -2.04
C CYS A 343 -1.09 8.04 -1.31
N ILE A 344 0.22 8.31 -1.39
CA ILE A 344 0.88 9.42 -0.68
C ILE A 344 0.35 10.78 -1.15
N GLN A 345 -0.14 10.90 -2.40
CA GLN A 345 -0.75 12.14 -2.90
C GLN A 345 -1.89 12.70 -2.03
N CYS A 346 -2.57 11.85 -1.24
CA CYS A 346 -3.64 12.27 -0.32
C CYS A 346 -3.35 11.90 1.14
N HIS A 347 -2.69 10.77 1.40
CA HIS A 347 -2.36 10.29 2.75
C HIS A 347 -1.05 10.86 3.27
N SER A 348 -0.77 12.13 2.97
CA SER A 348 0.41 12.82 3.46
C SER A 348 0.11 14.26 3.86
N GLN A 349 1.06 14.87 4.55
CA GLN A 349 1.14 16.30 4.76
C GLN A 349 2.36 16.84 4.03
N GLY A 350 2.21 17.99 3.39
CA GLY A 350 3.24 18.60 2.58
C GLY A 350 2.78 19.92 1.95
N GLN A 351 3.56 20.36 0.97
CA GLN A 351 3.36 21.62 0.28
C GLN A 351 3.58 21.45 -1.22
N PRO A 352 2.85 22.19 -2.07
CA PRO A 352 3.14 22.23 -3.48
C PRO A 352 4.57 22.72 -3.73
N ARG A 353 5.27 22.13 -4.70
CA ARG A 353 6.63 22.55 -5.10
C ARG A 353 6.66 23.96 -5.68
N SER A 354 5.59 24.33 -6.37
CA SER A 354 5.31 25.69 -6.82
C SER A 354 4.18 26.25 -5.97
N SER A 355 4.48 27.20 -5.09
CA SER A 355 3.50 27.85 -4.22
C SER A 355 3.86 29.34 -4.05
N PRO A 356 2.90 30.28 -4.11
CA PRO A 356 1.48 30.06 -4.44
C PRO A 356 1.28 29.70 -5.92
N ILE A 357 0.13 29.09 -6.23
CA ILE A 357 -0.31 28.78 -7.60
C ILE A 357 -1.43 29.77 -7.93
N GLU A 358 -1.19 30.64 -8.91
CA GLU A 358 -2.15 31.69 -9.32
C GLU A 358 -2.67 32.53 -8.13
N GLY A 359 -1.77 32.84 -7.19
CA GLY A 359 -2.10 33.63 -5.99
C GLY A 359 -2.84 32.89 -4.88
N LYS A 360 -3.06 31.58 -5.02
CA LYS A 360 -3.70 30.72 -4.00
C LYS A 360 -2.73 29.69 -3.43
N TYR A 361 -3.01 29.29 -2.19
CA TYR A 361 -2.23 28.29 -1.46
C TYR A 361 -3.05 27.01 -1.35
N TYR A 362 -2.51 25.91 -1.91
CA TYR A 362 -3.20 24.63 -2.02
C TYR A 362 -2.59 23.61 -1.06
N ASP A 363 -3.44 22.86 -0.36
CA ASP A 363 -3.05 21.79 0.57
C ASP A 363 -3.13 20.40 -0.07
N TRP A 364 -2.78 20.32 -1.37
CA TRP A 364 -2.75 19.10 -2.16
C TRP A 364 -1.87 19.28 -3.41
N PRO A 365 -1.41 18.19 -4.06
CA PRO A 365 -0.43 18.27 -5.16
C PRO A 365 -1.09 18.68 -6.49
N VAL A 366 -1.33 19.98 -6.67
CA VAL A 366 -1.92 20.54 -7.90
C VAL A 366 -1.08 20.16 -9.13
N GLY A 367 -1.76 19.66 -10.17
CA GLY A 367 -1.14 19.23 -11.43
C GLY A 367 -0.57 17.81 -11.42
N TYR A 368 -0.51 17.14 -10.26
CA TYR A 368 -0.11 15.74 -10.20
C TYR A 368 -1.21 14.84 -10.75
N ASN A 369 -0.82 13.93 -11.63
CA ASN A 369 -1.63 12.81 -12.10
C ASN A 369 -0.91 11.50 -11.77
N VAL A 370 -1.68 10.46 -11.45
CA VAL A 370 -1.10 9.16 -11.10
C VAL A 370 -0.21 8.62 -12.22
N GLY A 371 0.97 8.12 -11.85
CA GLY A 371 2.01 7.68 -12.78
C GLY A 371 3.05 8.75 -13.10
N LEU A 372 2.82 10.02 -12.74
CA LEU A 372 3.88 11.02 -12.66
C LEU A 372 4.71 10.83 -11.38
N LYS A 373 5.81 11.59 -11.25
CA LYS A 373 6.61 11.61 -10.02
C LYS A 373 6.01 12.60 -9.04
N LEU A 374 5.47 12.12 -7.92
CA LEU A 374 4.82 13.01 -6.95
C LEU A 374 5.78 14.08 -6.41
N ALA A 375 7.06 13.75 -6.24
CA ALA A 375 8.08 14.65 -5.72
C ALA A 375 8.29 15.93 -6.56
N ASP A 376 7.89 15.93 -7.84
CA ASP A 376 7.97 17.08 -8.74
C ASP A 376 6.86 18.10 -8.47
N TYR A 377 5.77 17.67 -7.81
CA TYR A 377 4.59 18.48 -7.51
C TYR A 377 4.41 18.72 -6.01
N TRP A 378 4.87 17.78 -5.18
CA TRP A 378 4.63 17.75 -3.74
C TRP A 378 5.93 17.58 -2.97
N LYS A 379 6.13 18.43 -1.96
CA LYS A 379 7.17 18.27 -0.96
C LYS A 379 6.50 17.82 0.33
N LEU A 380 6.81 16.62 0.81
CA LEU A 380 6.37 16.18 2.14
C LEU A 380 6.90 17.14 3.22
N GLU A 381 6.13 17.33 4.29
CA GLU A 381 6.58 18.11 5.45
C GLU A 381 7.90 17.57 5.99
N ASP A 382 8.80 18.49 6.34
CA ASP A 382 10.11 18.13 6.89
C ASP A 382 9.97 17.78 8.38
N CYS A 383 10.80 16.84 8.84
CA CYS A 383 10.93 16.55 10.26
C CYS A 383 12.30 17.02 10.77
N THR A 384 12.35 17.51 12.01
CA THR A 384 13.60 17.90 12.68
C THR A 384 13.77 17.03 13.93
N LEU A 385 14.80 16.20 13.93
CA LEU A 385 15.09 15.32 15.07
C LEU A 385 15.30 16.14 16.36
N GLY A 386 14.71 15.65 17.45
CA GLY A 386 14.76 16.32 18.75
C GLY A 386 13.69 17.40 18.97
N GLN A 387 12.82 17.67 17.99
CA GLN A 387 11.78 18.70 18.09
C GLN A 387 10.38 18.13 17.85
N THR A 388 9.47 18.40 18.79
CA THR A 388 8.03 18.20 18.55
C THR A 388 7.50 19.39 17.77
N THR A 389 6.89 19.11 16.63
CA THR A 389 6.19 20.08 15.79
C THR A 389 4.71 19.71 15.72
N PHE A 390 3.93 20.52 15.00
CA PHE A 390 2.55 20.18 14.68
C PHE A 390 2.44 18.86 13.89
N TYR A 391 3.42 18.56 13.04
CA TYR A 391 3.41 17.39 12.15
C TYR A 391 4.13 16.17 12.75
N TYR A 392 5.19 16.37 13.53
CA TYR A 392 6.08 15.29 13.97
C TYR A 392 6.41 15.33 15.45
N PHE A 393 6.56 14.15 16.04
CA PHE A 393 7.28 13.94 17.28
C PHE A 393 8.80 14.07 17.07
N PRO A 394 9.60 14.18 18.15
CA PRO A 394 11.06 14.37 18.06
C PRO A 394 11.83 13.26 17.32
N ASP A 395 11.24 12.08 17.13
CA ASP A 395 11.83 10.95 16.40
C ASP A 395 11.41 10.88 14.92
N CYS A 396 10.68 11.90 14.44
CA CYS A 396 10.02 11.96 13.15
C CYS A 396 8.84 11.00 12.95
N THR A 397 8.31 10.37 13.99
CA THR A 397 7.00 9.72 13.91
C THR A 397 5.91 10.79 13.81
N ALA A 398 4.88 10.56 12.98
CA ALA A 398 3.78 11.50 12.85
C ALA A 398 3.14 11.86 14.22
N HIS A 399 2.79 13.14 14.38
CA HIS A 399 2.10 13.70 15.55
C HIS A 399 0.65 14.14 15.19
N LYS A 400 0.25 13.92 13.94
CA LYS A 400 -1.04 14.29 13.35
C LYS A 400 -1.57 13.15 12.47
N ASN A 401 -2.89 13.17 12.21
CA ASN A 401 -3.50 12.30 11.20
C ASN A 401 -3.06 12.66 9.75
N ARG A 402 -3.41 11.80 8.78
CA ARG A 402 -3.09 11.98 7.35
C ARG A 402 -1.59 12.11 7.05
N MET A 403 -0.76 11.45 7.85
CA MET A 403 0.70 11.41 7.70
C MET A 403 1.24 9.99 7.49
N GLN A 404 0.38 9.03 7.20
CA GLN A 404 0.79 7.64 6.96
C GLN A 404 1.79 7.55 5.80
N GLY A 405 1.65 8.37 4.77
CA GLY A 405 2.61 8.47 3.66
C GLY A 405 3.96 9.04 4.09
N ASN A 406 3.96 10.07 4.95
CA ASN A 406 5.19 10.64 5.53
C ASN A 406 5.96 9.60 6.35
N ASP A 407 5.26 8.89 7.23
CA ASP A 407 5.79 7.78 8.03
C ASP A 407 6.28 6.62 7.15
N PHE A 408 5.50 6.23 6.15
CA PHE A 408 5.82 5.10 5.29
C PHE A 408 7.07 5.38 4.45
N ALA A 409 7.21 6.58 3.89
CA ALA A 409 8.34 6.97 3.04
C ALA A 409 9.70 6.86 3.75
N GLN A 410 9.75 7.04 5.08
CA GLN A 410 10.96 6.87 5.89
C GLN A 410 11.18 5.43 6.42
N SER A 411 10.22 4.52 6.17
CA SER A 411 10.25 3.17 6.72
C SER A 411 11.25 2.23 6.03
N VAL A 412 11.59 1.13 6.69
CA VAL A 412 12.33 0.03 6.04
C VAL A 412 11.49 -0.63 4.95
N MET A 413 10.16 -0.69 5.12
CA MET A 413 9.24 -1.29 4.15
C MET A 413 9.31 -0.60 2.79
N TYR A 414 9.22 0.74 2.78
CA TYR A 414 9.35 1.54 1.58
C TYR A 414 10.70 1.33 0.87
N ARG A 415 11.81 1.37 1.62
CA ARG A 415 13.16 1.11 1.08
C ARG A 415 13.36 -0.30 0.53
N ARG A 416 12.51 -1.26 0.91
CA ARG A 416 12.52 -2.64 0.40
C ARG A 416 11.49 -2.89 -0.70
N GLY A 417 10.83 -1.85 -1.19
CA GLY A 417 9.86 -1.92 -2.28
C GLY A 417 8.53 -2.57 -1.89
N ILE A 418 8.18 -2.55 -0.60
CA ILE A 418 6.82 -2.84 -0.14
C ILE A 418 5.98 -1.58 -0.38
N THR A 419 4.71 -1.77 -0.75
CA THR A 419 3.79 -0.67 -1.11
C THR A 419 2.58 -0.68 -0.19
N CYS A 420 1.77 0.38 -0.25
CA CYS A 420 0.52 0.47 0.50
C CYS A 420 -0.41 -0.71 0.16
N SER A 421 -0.50 -1.08 -1.13
CA SER A 421 -1.30 -2.20 -1.62
C SER A 421 -0.78 -3.59 -1.23
N SER A 422 0.43 -3.69 -0.68
CA SER A 422 0.89 -4.94 -0.06
C SER A 422 0.09 -5.28 1.20
N CYS A 423 -0.43 -4.27 1.89
CA CYS A 423 -1.21 -4.44 3.11
C CYS A 423 -2.70 -4.13 2.93
N HIS A 424 -3.03 -3.16 2.06
CA HIS A 424 -4.39 -2.68 1.85
C HIS A 424 -4.98 -3.16 0.51
N ASP A 425 -6.28 -3.45 0.50
CA ASP A 425 -7.08 -3.59 -0.72
C ASP A 425 -8.11 -2.47 -0.78
N VAL A 426 -7.74 -1.40 -1.47
CA VAL A 426 -8.51 -0.17 -1.58
C VAL A 426 -9.84 -0.34 -2.31
N HIS A 427 -10.04 -1.47 -3.00
CA HIS A 427 -11.32 -1.82 -3.60
C HIS A 427 -12.31 -2.36 -2.58
N GLY A 428 -11.93 -2.54 -1.31
CA GLY A 428 -12.84 -2.83 -0.21
C GLY A 428 -12.72 -4.24 0.34
N THR A 429 -12.58 -4.34 1.65
CA THR A 429 -12.58 -5.60 2.42
C THR A 429 -13.62 -5.53 3.53
N THR A 430 -13.72 -6.58 4.34
CA THR A 430 -14.55 -6.58 5.56
C THR A 430 -13.93 -5.76 6.69
N ASN A 431 -12.67 -5.33 6.55
CA ASN A 431 -11.98 -4.50 7.53
C ASN A 431 -12.13 -3.02 7.16
N TYR A 432 -12.51 -2.17 8.12
CA TYR A 432 -12.75 -0.74 7.85
C TYR A 432 -11.49 0.01 7.36
N ALA A 433 -10.30 -0.43 7.78
CA ALA A 433 -9.01 0.09 7.32
C ALA A 433 -8.54 -0.55 6.00
N GLN A 434 -9.40 -1.36 5.38
CA GLN A 434 -9.18 -2.02 4.10
C GLN A 434 -7.97 -2.95 4.08
N LEU A 435 -7.66 -3.60 5.20
CA LEU A 435 -6.60 -4.59 5.24
C LEU A 435 -6.97 -5.84 4.44
N ARG A 436 -5.99 -6.40 3.72
CA ARG A 436 -6.13 -7.62 2.92
C ARG A 436 -6.33 -8.89 3.75
N LYS A 437 -5.86 -8.86 4.99
CA LYS A 437 -5.90 -9.94 5.97
C LYS A 437 -6.07 -9.36 7.37
N PRO A 438 -6.47 -10.19 8.35
CA PRO A 438 -6.37 -9.81 9.75
C PRO A 438 -4.95 -9.36 10.12
N VAL A 439 -4.86 -8.42 11.06
CA VAL A 439 -3.62 -7.75 11.45
C VAL A 439 -2.56 -8.74 11.93
N GLU A 440 -2.98 -9.74 12.70
CA GLU A 440 -2.13 -10.80 13.25
C GLU A 440 -1.51 -11.68 12.16
N GLN A 441 -2.12 -11.78 10.99
CA GLN A 441 -1.61 -12.59 9.88
C GLN A 441 -0.77 -11.79 8.89
N ILE A 442 -1.15 -10.53 8.64
CA ILE A 442 -0.56 -9.75 7.55
C ILE A 442 0.93 -9.46 7.77
N CYS A 443 1.34 -9.24 9.02
CA CYS A 443 2.75 -9.05 9.38
C CYS A 443 3.52 -10.37 9.26
N LEU A 444 2.93 -11.48 9.74
CA LEU A 444 3.57 -12.79 9.81
C LEU A 444 3.80 -13.43 8.43
N ASP A 445 3.09 -12.99 7.38
CA ASP A 445 3.36 -13.39 6.00
C ASP A 445 4.83 -13.16 5.60
N CYS A 446 5.48 -12.12 6.17
CA CYS A 446 6.88 -11.78 5.95
C CYS A 446 7.76 -11.90 7.21
N HIS A 447 7.16 -11.75 8.39
CA HIS A 447 7.84 -11.71 9.70
C HIS A 447 7.61 -12.99 10.52
N GLY A 448 7.52 -14.15 9.87
CA GLY A 448 7.43 -15.44 10.58
C GLY A 448 8.67 -15.74 11.44
N PRO A 449 8.63 -16.75 12.33
CA PRO A 449 9.70 -17.04 13.29
C PRO A 449 11.08 -17.32 12.68
N SER A 450 11.13 -17.73 11.42
CA SER A 450 12.38 -17.99 10.67
C SER A 450 12.90 -16.76 9.91
N SER A 451 12.13 -15.66 9.87
CA SER A 451 12.51 -14.41 9.21
C SER A 451 13.55 -13.69 10.06
N PRO A 452 14.61 -13.08 9.48
CA PRO A 452 15.56 -12.26 10.24
C PRO A 452 14.92 -11.16 11.07
N ASN A 453 13.75 -10.67 10.64
CA ASN A 453 12.98 -9.61 11.32
C ASN A 453 11.70 -10.16 11.97
N GLY A 454 11.60 -11.47 12.22
CA GLY A 454 10.48 -12.10 12.90
C GLY A 454 10.60 -12.05 14.43
N PRO A 455 9.64 -12.63 15.16
CA PRO A 455 9.62 -12.61 16.63
C PRO A 455 10.74 -13.44 17.28
N HIS A 456 11.34 -14.40 16.56
CA HIS A 456 12.42 -15.30 17.05
C HIS A 456 12.14 -16.06 18.36
N THR A 457 10.87 -16.20 18.73
CA THR A 457 10.42 -16.97 19.89
C THR A 457 9.65 -18.22 19.47
N ALA A 458 9.44 -19.14 20.42
CA ALA A 458 8.65 -20.36 20.19
C ALA A 458 7.16 -20.07 19.93
N THR A 459 6.62 -19.00 20.52
CA THR A 459 5.22 -18.61 20.39
C THR A 459 5.08 -17.08 20.28
N LEU A 460 3.98 -16.61 19.68
CA LEU A 460 3.65 -15.19 19.65
C LEU A 460 3.44 -14.62 21.06
N GLU A 461 2.85 -15.41 21.97
CA GLU A 461 2.72 -15.03 23.38
C GLU A 461 4.08 -14.81 24.05
N ALA A 462 5.09 -15.62 23.73
CA ALA A 462 6.44 -15.44 24.27
C ALA A 462 7.11 -14.16 23.76
N HIS A 463 6.78 -13.70 22.55
CA HIS A 463 7.31 -12.46 22.00
C HIS A 463 6.56 -11.22 22.51
N THR A 464 5.23 -11.30 22.52
CA THR A 464 4.37 -10.17 22.86
C THR A 464 4.17 -10.03 24.37
N HIS A 465 4.37 -11.11 25.13
CA HIS A 465 4.01 -11.23 26.55
C HIS A 465 2.53 -10.95 26.84
N HIS A 466 1.70 -11.16 25.83
CA HIS A 466 0.25 -11.05 25.90
C HIS A 466 -0.37 -12.37 25.46
N LYS A 467 -1.53 -12.71 26.04
CA LYS A 467 -2.29 -13.90 25.67
C LYS A 467 -2.67 -13.83 24.19
N ASP A 468 -2.61 -14.95 23.49
CA ASP A 468 -2.98 -15.05 22.09
C ASP A 468 -4.43 -14.59 21.87
N GLY A 469 -4.64 -13.85 20.77
CA GLY A 469 -5.91 -13.20 20.45
C GLY A 469 -6.28 -11.97 21.30
N SER A 470 -5.47 -11.57 22.27
CA SER A 470 -5.70 -10.31 23.01
C SER A 470 -5.29 -9.09 22.19
N PRO A 471 -5.86 -7.89 22.45
CA PRO A 471 -5.45 -6.66 21.74
C PRO A 471 -3.94 -6.38 21.81
N GLY A 472 -3.28 -6.69 22.94
CA GLY A 472 -1.84 -6.51 23.11
C GLY A 472 -0.97 -7.52 22.35
N SER A 473 -1.54 -8.65 21.90
CA SER A 473 -0.83 -9.65 21.09
C SER A 473 -0.71 -9.25 19.60
N GLN A 474 -1.44 -8.22 19.16
CA GLN A 474 -1.39 -7.76 17.77
C GLN A 474 -0.10 -6.99 17.51
N CYS A 475 0.58 -7.27 16.40
CA CYS A 475 1.85 -6.63 16.04
C CYS A 475 1.74 -5.09 16.01
N VAL A 476 0.62 -4.57 15.50
CA VAL A 476 0.36 -3.13 15.38
C VAL A 476 0.21 -2.44 16.74
N ALA A 477 -0.12 -3.17 17.81
CA ALA A 477 -0.25 -2.59 19.14
C ALA A 477 1.09 -2.03 19.64
N CYS A 478 2.21 -2.66 19.26
CA CYS A 478 3.55 -2.24 19.68
C CYS A 478 4.35 -1.60 18.55
N HIS A 479 4.22 -2.08 17.32
CA HIS A 479 5.05 -1.64 16.18
C HIS A 479 4.41 -0.52 15.37
N MET A 480 3.11 -0.24 15.54
CA MET A 480 2.43 0.85 14.87
C MET A 480 1.68 1.67 15.91
N PRO A 481 2.40 2.36 16.83
CA PRO A 481 1.79 3.05 17.95
C PRO A 481 0.70 4.02 17.50
N ALA A 482 -0.33 4.13 18.34
CA ALA A 482 -1.49 4.95 18.06
C ALA A 482 -1.17 6.43 18.33
N ILE A 483 -1.25 7.25 17.28
CA ILE A 483 -1.09 8.70 17.32
C ILE A 483 -2.48 9.32 17.45
N GLU A 484 -2.68 10.22 18.39
CA GLU A 484 -3.97 10.90 18.56
C GLU A 484 -4.31 11.70 17.30
N SER A 485 -5.54 11.55 16.83
CA SER A 485 -6.06 12.26 15.68
C SER A 485 -6.35 13.70 16.08
N GLU A 486 -5.66 14.61 15.41
CA GLU A 486 -5.79 16.04 15.65
C GLU A 486 -7.26 16.51 15.64
N GLY A 487 -7.61 17.29 16.67
CA GLY A 487 -8.92 17.91 16.83
C GLY A 487 -10.05 16.95 17.20
N VAL A 488 -9.74 15.68 17.51
CA VAL A 488 -10.71 14.71 18.03
C VAL A 488 -10.10 13.90 19.19
N PRO A 489 -10.03 14.49 20.39
CA PRO A 489 -9.56 13.82 21.59
C PRO A 489 -10.13 12.40 21.74
N GLY A 490 -9.26 11.44 22.04
CA GLY A 490 -9.62 10.02 22.20
C GLY A 490 -9.78 9.23 20.89
N THR A 491 -9.57 9.84 19.73
CA THR A 491 -9.50 9.13 18.44
C THR A 491 -8.04 8.95 18.04
N PHE A 492 -7.65 7.76 17.59
CA PHE A 492 -6.25 7.48 17.24
C PHE A 492 -6.11 6.86 15.86
N VAL A 493 -4.96 7.10 15.22
CA VAL A 493 -4.52 6.46 13.97
C VAL A 493 -3.16 5.82 14.17
N HIS A 494 -2.92 4.70 13.50
CA HIS A 494 -1.65 3.98 13.64
C HIS A 494 -0.51 4.64 12.83
N ALA A 495 0.64 4.83 13.49
CA ALA A 495 1.88 5.24 12.83
C ALA A 495 2.35 4.19 11.82
N HIS A 496 2.97 4.63 10.71
CA HIS A 496 3.47 3.74 9.65
C HIS A 496 5.00 3.71 9.55
N THR A 497 5.69 4.08 10.63
CA THR A 497 7.15 3.92 10.75
C THR A 497 7.55 2.46 11.03
N PHE A 498 6.61 1.66 11.54
CA PHE A 498 6.76 0.27 12.00
C PHE A 498 7.78 0.08 13.15
N ARG A 499 8.19 1.18 13.79
CA ARG A 499 9.18 1.17 14.86
C ARG A 499 8.50 0.95 16.21
N PHE A 500 9.17 0.21 17.07
CA PHE A 500 8.82 0.16 18.47
C PHE A 500 9.29 1.44 19.16
N ILE A 501 8.38 2.11 19.88
CA ILE A 501 8.70 3.30 20.69
C ILE A 501 8.89 2.84 22.13
N SER A 502 10.11 2.91 22.63
CA SER A 502 10.42 2.43 23.98
C SER A 502 9.93 3.39 25.07
N PRO A 503 9.71 2.92 26.31
CA PRO A 503 9.36 3.80 27.43
C PRO A 503 10.38 4.92 27.70
N GLU A 504 11.66 4.69 27.39
CA GLU A 504 12.74 5.69 27.47
C GLU A 504 12.54 6.82 26.47
N MET A 505 12.04 6.52 25.27
CA MET A 505 11.69 7.54 24.27
C MET A 505 10.57 8.43 24.79
N THR A 506 9.62 7.89 25.54
CA THR A 506 8.60 8.70 26.24
C THR A 506 9.23 9.59 27.29
N ASP A 507 10.08 9.07 28.16
CA ASP A 507 10.69 9.86 29.23
C ASP A 507 11.58 10.99 28.67
N LYS A 508 12.32 10.70 27.61
CA LYS A 508 13.28 11.64 27.03
C LYS A 508 12.65 12.67 26.10
N TYR A 509 11.64 12.25 25.33
CA TYR A 509 11.12 13.05 24.21
C TYR A 509 9.61 13.28 24.26
N GLY A 510 8.90 12.76 25.27
CA GLY A 510 7.45 12.93 25.43
C GLY A 510 6.61 12.17 24.40
N ILE A 511 7.20 11.21 23.68
CA ILE A 511 6.52 10.45 22.62
C ILE A 511 5.64 9.37 23.25
N PRO A 512 4.36 9.21 22.87
CA PRO A 512 3.53 8.11 23.36
C PRO A 512 4.14 6.74 23.03
N ASN A 513 4.41 5.92 24.05
CA ASN A 513 4.82 4.51 23.88
C ASN A 513 3.59 3.59 23.91
N PRO A 514 3.66 2.40 23.30
CA PRO A 514 2.55 1.46 23.25
C PRO A 514 2.15 0.88 24.61
N CYS A 515 3.07 0.82 25.58
CA CYS A 515 2.81 0.22 26.90
C CYS A 515 1.88 1.09 27.75
N THR A 516 2.28 2.32 28.06
CA THR A 516 1.47 3.24 28.90
C THR A 516 0.28 3.82 28.14
N SER A 517 0.22 3.63 26.81
CA SER A 517 -0.97 3.90 26.03
C SER A 517 -2.11 2.93 26.36
N CYS A 518 -1.82 1.69 26.73
CA CYS A 518 -2.81 0.69 27.14
C CYS A 518 -2.92 0.56 28.68
N HIS A 519 -1.78 0.55 29.38
CA HIS A 519 -1.69 0.42 30.83
C HIS A 519 -1.75 1.79 31.51
N LYS A 520 -2.93 2.41 31.47
CA LYS A 520 -3.15 3.79 31.94
C LYS A 520 -2.87 4.02 33.43
N ASP A 521 -2.87 2.98 34.24
CA ASP A 521 -2.56 3.00 35.68
C ASP A 521 -1.05 2.83 35.98
N LYS A 522 -0.22 2.64 34.94
CA LYS A 522 1.22 2.41 35.04
C LYS A 522 2.01 3.57 34.44
N ASN A 523 3.28 3.66 34.84
CA ASN A 523 4.24 4.62 34.29
C ASN A 523 5.30 3.91 33.43
N THR A 524 6.17 4.71 32.81
CA THR A 524 7.27 4.23 31.97
C THR A 524 8.29 3.40 32.75
N ALA A 525 8.53 3.69 34.03
CA ALA A 525 9.42 2.90 34.88
C ALA A 525 8.92 1.46 35.07
N TRP A 526 7.62 1.25 35.27
CA TRP A 526 7.01 -0.08 35.30
C TRP A 526 7.20 -0.82 33.97
N ALA A 527 6.99 -0.14 32.85
CA ALA A 527 7.13 -0.75 31.53
C ALA A 527 8.57 -1.21 31.28
N ARG A 528 9.57 -0.39 31.64
CA ARG A 528 10.99 -0.77 31.58
C ARG A 528 11.32 -1.97 32.45
N GLU A 529 10.86 -1.98 33.69
CA GLU A 529 11.11 -3.09 34.62
C GLU A 529 10.46 -4.39 34.13
N ALA A 530 9.28 -4.30 33.50
CA ALA A 530 8.64 -5.45 32.87
C ALA A 530 9.47 -5.96 31.69
N MET A 531 9.86 -5.07 30.76
CA MET A 531 10.64 -5.41 29.57
C MET A 531 12.04 -5.94 29.90
N SER A 532 12.70 -5.44 30.94
CA SER A 532 14.04 -5.90 31.33
C SER A 532 14.07 -7.38 31.78
N LYS A 533 12.90 -7.96 32.05
CA LYS A 533 12.75 -9.39 32.42
C LYS A 533 12.55 -10.28 31.19
N TRP A 534 12.40 -9.70 30.00
CA TRP A 534 12.14 -10.44 28.77
C TRP A 534 13.46 -10.92 28.16
N PRO A 535 13.63 -12.23 27.88
CA PRO A 535 14.84 -12.78 27.27
C PRO A 535 15.25 -12.10 25.95
N GLU A 536 14.28 -11.54 25.25
CA GLU A 536 14.38 -10.91 23.92
C GLU A 536 14.87 -9.46 23.98
N PHE A 537 14.94 -8.85 25.18
CA PHE A 537 15.40 -7.48 25.41
C PHE A 537 16.66 -7.45 26.31
N PRO A 538 17.86 -7.77 25.77
CA PRO A 538 19.09 -7.72 26.55
C PRO A 538 19.45 -6.29 26.96
N SER A 539 20.13 -6.16 28.10
CA SER A 539 20.59 -4.89 28.68
C SER A 539 21.53 -4.04 27.80
N TRP A 540 21.96 -4.53 26.65
CA TRP A 540 22.92 -3.87 25.75
C TRP A 540 22.32 -3.36 24.41
N MET A 541 21.02 -3.54 24.15
CA MET A 541 20.39 -2.94 22.97
C MET A 541 20.30 -1.41 23.12
N PRO A 542 20.61 -0.61 22.08
CA PRO A 542 20.54 0.85 22.16
C PRO A 542 19.07 1.29 22.31
N GLY A 543 18.75 1.96 23.42
CA GLY A 543 17.38 2.37 23.76
C GLY A 543 16.97 2.12 25.21
N ASN A 544 17.82 1.44 26.02
CA ASN A 544 17.75 1.46 27.48
C ASN A 544 18.10 2.84 28.08
#